data_AF-A0A3D4FFW0-F1
#
_entry.id   AF-A0A3D4FFW0-F1
#
_cell.length_a   1.000
_cell.length_b   1.000
_cell.length_c   1.000
_cell.angle_alpha   90.00
_cell.angle_beta   90.00
_cell.angle_gamma   90.00
#
_symmetry.space_group_name_H-M   'P 1'
#
loop_
_entity.id
_entity.type
_entity.pdbx_description
1 polymer ?
#
loop_
_entity_poly.entity_id
_entity_poly.type
_entity_poly.pdbx_seq_one_letter_code
_entity_poly.pdbx_strand_id
1 'polypeptide(L)'
;MESAIFIVNSMHNSTKEIFLFKGKVLHNFIIGGKSMEGIKIAVIGGGSSYTPELIHGIIQRIEEFPVREIALVDVEKGQWKLDIISKLSLRMLNKHNIKTKITSTLNRKEAIKNADFIVTQFRVGGLEAR
;
A
#
# COMPACT_ATOMS: atom_id res chain seq x y z
N MET A 1 19.28 6.13 5.99
CA MET A 1 18.14 5.94 6.92
C MET A 1 17.23 4.95 6.25
N GLU A 2 17.28 3.67 6.63
CA GLU A 2 16.52 2.60 5.97
C GLU A 2 15.04 2.75 6.31
N SER A 3 14.20 2.83 5.29
CA SER A 3 12.75 2.85 5.45
C SER A 3 12.21 1.44 5.59
N ALA A 4 11.63 1.16 6.75
CA ALA A 4 10.88 -0.06 6.98
C ALA A 4 9.43 0.15 6.49
N ILE A 5 8.99 -0.68 5.55
CA ILE A 5 7.59 -0.72 5.10
C ILE A 5 6.84 -1.66 6.03
N PHE A 6 5.83 -1.14 6.73
CA PHE A 6 4.94 -1.91 7.59
C PHE A 6 3.69 -2.32 6.79
N ILE A 7 3.54 -3.62 6.52
CA ILE A 7 2.31 -4.16 5.91
C ILE A 7 1.63 -5.04 6.96
N VAL A 8 0.39 -4.68 7.32
CA VAL A 8 -0.42 -5.45 8.27
C VAL A 8 -1.30 -6.42 7.49
N ASN A 9 -1.16 -7.72 7.78
CA ASN A 9 -2.05 -8.75 7.24
C ASN A 9 -3.34 -8.77 8.08
N SER A 10 -4.50 -8.73 7.42
CA SER A 10 -5.81 -8.81 8.06
C SER A 10 -6.48 -10.13 7.68
N MET A 11 -5.93 -11.26 8.14
CA MET A 11 -6.70 -12.50 8.19
C MET A 11 -7.48 -12.59 9.51
N HIS A 12 -8.68 -13.15 9.41
CA HIS A 12 -9.62 -13.36 10.51
C HIS A 12 -8.94 -14.04 11.71
N ASN A 13 -9.29 -13.59 12.92
CA ASN A 13 -8.85 -14.03 14.26
C ASN A 13 -7.45 -13.62 14.77
N SER A 14 -7.50 -12.78 15.82
CA SER A 14 -6.63 -12.67 17.01
C SER A 14 -5.10 -12.54 16.90
N THR A 15 -4.49 -12.44 15.72
CA THR A 15 -3.03 -12.19 15.64
C THR A 15 -2.71 -11.13 14.58
N LYS A 16 -2.32 -9.93 15.04
CA LYS A 16 -1.81 -8.87 14.17
C LYS A 16 -0.35 -9.19 13.82
N GLU A 17 -0.11 -9.83 12.69
CA GLU A 17 1.27 -9.99 12.20
C GLU A 17 1.72 -8.72 11.49
N ILE A 18 2.77 -8.12 12.02
CA ILE A 18 3.47 -6.97 11.45
C ILE A 18 4.63 -7.51 10.63
N PHE A 19 4.54 -7.44 9.30
CA PHE A 19 5.65 -7.81 8.44
C PHE A 19 6.63 -6.63 8.35
N LEU A 20 7.82 -6.83 8.92
CA LEU A 20 8.95 -5.91 8.84
C LEU A 20 9.88 -6.39 7.72
N PHE A 21 9.87 -5.71 6.57
CA PHE A 21 10.83 -6.00 5.51
C PHE A 21 12.22 -5.43 5.87
N LYS A 22 12.97 -6.16 6.71
CA LYS A 22 14.41 -5.94 6.93
C LYS A 22 15.22 -7.05 6.26
N GLY A 23 15.84 -6.74 5.11
CA GLY A 23 17.09 -7.34 4.64
C GLY A 23 17.28 -8.86 4.59
N LYS A 24 16.25 -9.70 4.76
CA LYS A 24 16.36 -11.15 4.67
C LYS A 24 15.26 -11.74 3.80
N VAL A 25 15.74 -12.55 2.86
CA VAL A 25 15.00 -13.38 1.92
C VAL A 25 13.93 -14.18 2.66
N LEU A 26 12.66 -13.98 2.32
CA LEU A 26 11.56 -14.86 2.71
C LEU A 26 11.46 -15.97 1.68
N HIS A 27 12.23 -17.05 1.87
CA HIS A 27 11.91 -18.32 1.22
C HIS A 27 10.65 -18.89 1.88
N ASN A 28 9.64 -19.13 1.05
CA ASN A 28 8.37 -19.79 1.34
C ASN A 28 7.45 -19.08 2.34
N PHE A 29 6.71 -18.07 1.85
CA PHE A 29 5.39 -17.78 2.41
C PHE A 29 4.33 -18.12 1.36
N ILE A 30 3.87 -19.38 1.42
CA ILE A 30 2.67 -19.83 0.71
C ILE A 30 1.48 -19.17 1.43
N ILE A 31 1.11 -17.97 1.00
CA ILE A 31 -0.18 -17.37 1.38
C ILE A 31 -1.23 -18.17 0.61
N GLY A 32 -2.10 -18.86 1.36
CA GLY A 32 -3.11 -19.76 0.82
C GLY A 32 -3.82 -19.21 -0.43
N GLY A 33 -3.72 -19.97 -1.52
CA GLY A 33 -4.75 -20.06 -2.56
C GLY A 33 -4.99 -18.87 -3.48
N LYS A 34 -4.16 -17.81 -3.49
CA LYS A 34 -4.37 -16.66 -4.39
C LYS A 34 -3.17 -16.33 -5.28
N SER A 35 -2.65 -17.37 -5.93
CA SER A 35 -1.48 -17.27 -6.82
C SER A 35 -1.79 -16.89 -8.28
N MET A 36 -3.05 -16.62 -8.65
CA MET A 36 -3.40 -16.32 -10.06
C MET A 36 -3.96 -14.91 -10.34
N GLU A 37 -4.53 -14.20 -9.37
CA GLU A 37 -5.13 -12.87 -9.65
C GLU A 37 -4.21 -11.68 -9.29
N GLY A 38 -3.21 -11.89 -8.43
CA GLY A 38 -2.31 -10.86 -7.91
C GLY A 38 -2.84 -10.14 -6.65
N ILE A 39 -1.95 -9.40 -5.99
CA ILE A 39 -2.18 -8.84 -4.65
C ILE A 39 -2.82 -7.45 -4.71
N LYS A 40 -3.90 -7.21 -3.95
CA LYS A 40 -4.47 -5.87 -3.73
C LYS A 40 -4.04 -5.32 -2.37
N ILE A 41 -3.51 -4.09 -2.39
CA ILE A 41 -3.12 -3.35 -1.18
C ILE A 41 -4.03 -2.12 -1.04
N ALA A 42 -4.66 -1.96 0.12
CA ALA A 42 -5.36 -0.73 0.48
C ALA A 42 -4.46 0.14 1.36
N VAL A 43 -4.30 1.42 1.02
CA VAL A 43 -3.46 2.37 1.76
C VAL A 43 -4.33 3.48 2.33
N ILE A 44 -4.55 3.46 3.64
CA ILE A 44 -5.31 4.46 4.38
C ILE A 44 -4.39 5.61 4.81
N GLY A 45 -4.72 6.82 4.38
CA GLY A 45 -3.81 7.98 4.41
C GLY A 45 -2.97 8.05 3.13
N GLY A 46 -3.56 7.72 1.97
CA GLY A 46 -2.88 7.65 0.68
C GLY A 46 -2.24 8.96 0.22
N GLY A 47 -2.69 10.13 0.70
CA GLY A 47 -2.12 11.45 0.43
C GLY A 47 -0.83 11.76 1.20
N SER A 48 -0.27 10.79 1.92
CA SER A 48 0.99 10.93 2.66
C SER A 48 2.20 11.15 1.74
N SER A 49 3.15 11.97 2.19
CA SER A 49 4.48 12.10 1.56
C SER A 49 5.32 10.81 1.66
N TYR A 50 4.90 9.84 2.47
CA TYR A 50 5.52 8.51 2.57
C TYR A 50 4.98 7.51 1.55
N THR A 51 3.85 7.79 0.87
CA THR A 51 3.33 6.88 -0.17
C THR A 51 4.33 6.63 -1.32
N PRO A 52 5.08 7.63 -1.83
CA PRO A 52 6.07 7.38 -2.90
C PRO A 52 7.15 6.38 -2.49
N GLU A 53 7.53 6.37 -1.21
CA GLU A 53 8.50 5.40 -0.67
C GLU A 53 7.93 3.98 -0.63
N LEU A 54 6.66 3.83 -0.22
CA LEU A 54 5.94 2.55 -0.31
C LEU A 54 5.89 2.05 -1.77
N ILE A 55 5.55 2.92 -2.72
CA ILE A 55 5.52 2.58 -4.15
C ILE A 55 6.92 2.16 -4.64
N HIS A 56 7.97 2.87 -4.23
CA HIS A 56 9.34 2.51 -4.58
C HIS A 56 9.72 1.13 -4.06
N GLY A 57 9.39 0.81 -2.81
CA GLY A 57 9.64 -0.50 -2.22
C GLY A 57 8.90 -1.64 -2.95
N ILE A 58 7.67 -1.39 -3.42
CA ILE A 58 6.89 -2.31 -4.25
C ILE A 58 7.57 -2.51 -5.62
N ILE A 59 7.99 -1.43 -6.28
CA ILE A 59 8.70 -1.50 -7.58
C ILE A 59 9.94 -2.39 -7.47
N GLN A 60 10.71 -2.25 -6.40
CA GLN A 60 11.93 -3.06 -6.17
C GLN A 60 11.66 -4.56 -5.96
N ARG A 61 10.43 -4.95 -5.61
CA ARG A 61 10.07 -6.31 -5.17
C ARG A 61 8.91 -6.89 -5.95
N ILE A 62 8.56 -6.31 -7.10
CA ILE A 62 7.35 -6.68 -7.84
C ILE A 62 7.35 -8.14 -8.29
N GLU A 63 8.53 -8.73 -8.51
CA GLU A 63 8.70 -10.15 -8.89
C GLU A 63 8.42 -11.11 -7.72
N GLU A 64 8.83 -10.73 -6.51
CA GLU A 64 8.59 -11.50 -5.28
C GLU A 64 7.19 -11.24 -4.70
N PHE A 65 6.63 -10.06 -4.98
CA PHE A 65 5.38 -9.57 -4.44
C PHE A 65 4.52 -8.97 -5.57
N PRO A 66 3.78 -9.81 -6.32
CA PRO A 66 3.07 -9.40 -7.53
C PRO A 66 1.80 -8.60 -7.20
N VAL A 67 1.97 -7.29 -7.01
CA VAL A 67 0.88 -6.36 -6.71
C VAL A 67 0.08 -6.03 -7.97
N ARG A 68 -1.20 -6.40 -8.00
CA ARG A 68 -2.13 -6.06 -9.10
C ARG A 68 -2.75 -4.68 -8.92
N GLU A 69 -3.00 -4.27 -7.69
CA GLU A 69 -3.75 -3.05 -7.39
C GLU A 69 -3.28 -2.40 -6.09
N ILE A 70 -3.11 -1.09 -6.12
CA ILE A 70 -2.87 -0.25 -4.94
C ILE A 70 -4.01 0.76 -4.88
N ALA A 71 -4.86 0.60 -3.86
CA ALA A 71 -6.00 1.48 -3.59
C ALA A 71 -5.62 2.52 -2.53
N LEU A 72 -5.44 3.76 -2.94
CA LEU A 72 -5.12 4.89 -2.08
C LEU A 72 -6.42 5.51 -1.56
N VAL A 73 -6.55 5.66 -0.25
CA VAL A 73 -7.70 6.34 0.35
C VAL A 73 -7.28 7.38 1.34
N ASP A 74 -7.96 8.52 1.31
CA ASP A 74 -7.79 9.61 2.27
C ASP A 74 -9.16 10.19 2.66
N VAL A 75 -9.16 11.22 3.50
CA VAL A 75 -10.35 12.01 3.85
C VAL A 75 -10.45 13.24 2.94
N GLU A 76 -11.61 13.90 2.92
CA GLU A 76 -11.86 15.09 2.09
C GLU A 76 -10.77 16.18 2.26
N LYS A 77 -10.35 16.47 3.50
CA LYS A 77 -9.27 17.44 3.80
C LYS A 77 -7.93 17.07 3.12
N GLY A 78 -7.72 15.78 2.83
CA GLY A 78 -6.53 15.23 2.19
C GLY A 78 -6.65 14.99 0.68
N GLN A 79 -7.83 15.25 0.07
CA GLN A 79 -8.10 14.92 -1.34
C GLN A 79 -7.04 15.50 -2.31
N TRP A 80 -6.67 16.76 -2.12
CA TRP A 80 -5.67 17.40 -2.99
C TRP A 80 -4.30 16.70 -2.93
N LYS A 81 -3.89 16.21 -1.75
CA LYS A 81 -2.66 15.42 -1.61
C LYS A 81 -2.82 14.06 -2.25
N LEU A 82 -3.97 13.41 -2.02
CA LEU A 82 -4.30 12.12 -2.61
C LEU A 82 -4.19 12.18 -4.15
N ASP A 83 -4.69 13.23 -4.79
CA ASP A 83 -4.61 13.40 -6.24
C ASP A 83 -3.18 13.55 -6.77
N ILE A 84 -2.36 14.36 -6.09
CA ILE A 84 -0.94 14.54 -6.43
C ILE A 84 -0.20 13.21 -6.31
N ILE A 85 -0.38 12.54 -5.17
CA ILE A 85 0.30 11.29 -4.86
C ILE A 85 -0.15 10.15 -5.77
N SER A 86 -1.44 10.07 -6.11
CA SER A 86 -1.97 9.05 -7.04
C SER A 86 -1.35 9.20 -8.42
N LYS A 87 -1.28 10.43 -8.94
CA LYS A 87 -0.64 10.72 -10.23
C LYS A 87 0.86 10.44 -10.21
N LEU A 88 1.56 10.79 -9.13
CA LEU A 88 2.98 10.48 -8.97
C LEU A 88 3.22 8.97 -8.93
N SER A 89 2.44 8.23 -8.16
CA SER A 89 2.53 6.77 -8.02
C SER A 89 2.36 6.07 -9.37
N LEU A 90 1.36 6.50 -10.16
CA LEU A 90 1.15 5.98 -11.50
C LEU A 90 2.34 6.26 -12.43
N ARG A 91 2.91 7.48 -12.41
CA ARG A 91 4.11 7.79 -13.19
C ARG A 91 5.32 6.96 -12.79
N MET A 92 5.49 6.69 -11.50
CA MET A 92 6.58 5.85 -10.99
C MET A 92 6.43 4.41 -11.54
N LEU A 93 5.25 3.82 -11.46
CA LEU A 93 5.00 2.46 -11.99
C LEU A 93 5.20 2.39 -13.51
N ASN A 94 4.66 3.36 -14.25
CA ASN A 94 4.78 3.43 -15.70
C ASN A 94 6.25 3.55 -16.15
N LYS A 95 7.08 4.31 -15.43
CA LYS A 95 8.51 4.45 -15.72
C LYS A 95 9.25 3.11 -15.68
N HIS A 96 8.76 2.16 -14.87
CA HIS A 96 9.33 0.81 -14.73
C HIS A 96 8.54 -0.25 -15.51
N ASN A 97 7.60 0.13 -16.38
CA ASN A 97 6.72 -0.78 -17.14
C ASN A 97 5.91 -1.75 -16.26
N ILE A 98 5.61 -1.38 -15.02
CA ILE A 98 4.86 -2.21 -14.07
C ILE A 98 3.35 -1.96 -14.26
N LYS A 99 2.59 -3.03 -14.50
CA LYS A 99 1.14 -3.00 -14.78
C LYS A 99 0.25 -3.02 -13.53
N THR A 100 0.72 -2.44 -12.42
CA THR A 100 -0.08 -2.32 -11.21
C THR A 100 -1.10 -1.19 -11.36
N LYS A 101 -2.37 -1.48 -11.08
CA LYS A 101 -3.45 -0.49 -11.09
C LYS A 101 -3.35 0.43 -9.87
N ILE A 102 -3.42 1.74 -10.08
CA ILE A 102 -3.65 2.71 -8.99
C ILE A 102 -5.13 3.09 -8.99
N THR A 103 -5.78 2.97 -7.85
CA THR A 103 -7.11 3.53 -7.60
C THR A 103 -7.03 4.54 -6.47
N SER A 104 -7.83 5.60 -6.53
CA SER A 104 -7.99 6.56 -5.44
C SER A 104 -9.47 6.76 -5.12
N THR A 105 -9.79 6.88 -3.84
CA THR A 105 -11.17 7.09 -3.37
C THR A 105 -11.15 7.83 -2.03
N LEU A 106 -12.25 8.47 -1.67
CA LEU A 106 -12.51 8.96 -0.31
C LEU A 106 -13.31 7.94 0.52
N ASN A 107 -13.82 6.88 -0.13
CA ASN A 107 -14.59 5.84 0.52
C ASN A 107 -13.68 4.70 0.98
N ARG A 108 -13.39 4.68 2.29
CA ARG A 108 -12.57 3.61 2.92
C ARG A 108 -13.11 2.20 2.65
N LYS A 109 -14.43 2.00 2.62
CA LYS A 109 -15.01 0.66 2.41
C LYS A 109 -14.68 0.13 1.01
N GLU A 110 -14.69 0.99 0.00
CA GLU A 110 -14.32 0.63 -1.38
C GLU A 110 -12.84 0.25 -1.49
N ALA A 111 -11.95 1.01 -0.85
CA ALA A 111 -10.52 0.72 -0.86
C ALA A 111 -10.22 -0.64 -0.22
N ILE A 112 -10.83 -0.93 0.93
CA ILE A 112 -10.64 -2.18 1.70
C ILE A 112 -11.28 -3.39 1.02
N LYS A 113 -12.33 -3.21 0.22
CA LYS A 113 -13.05 -4.33 -0.42
C LYS A 113 -12.08 -5.20 -1.22
N ASN A 114 -11.99 -6.49 -0.88
CA ASN A 114 -11.11 -7.49 -1.49
C ASN A 114 -9.61 -7.15 -1.43
N ALA A 115 -9.19 -6.28 -0.50
CA ALA A 115 -7.78 -6.05 -0.24
C ALA A 115 -7.18 -7.24 0.50
N ASP A 116 -6.01 -7.70 0.05
CA ASP A 116 -5.25 -8.76 0.72
C ASP A 116 -4.40 -8.16 1.86
N PHE A 117 -3.99 -6.89 1.71
CA PHE A 117 -3.27 -6.15 2.74
C PHE A 117 -3.83 -4.75 2.95
N ILE A 118 -3.74 -4.26 4.18
CA ILE A 118 -4.12 -2.89 4.55
C ILE A 118 -2.92 -2.20 5.22
N VAL A 119 -2.51 -1.07 4.64
CA VAL A 119 -1.46 -0.20 5.17
C VAL A 119 -2.11 1.05 5.73
N THR A 120 -1.82 1.38 6.98
CA THR A 120 -2.33 2.61 7.62
C THR A 120 -1.19 3.57 7.87
N GLN A 121 -1.30 4.79 7.32
CA GLN A 121 -0.29 5.84 7.46
C GLN A 121 -0.90 7.23 7.73
N PHE A 122 -2.20 7.28 8.05
CA PHE A 122 -2.85 8.52 8.43
C PHE A 122 -2.45 8.95 9.85
N ARG A 123 -2.38 10.27 10.07
CA ARG A 123 -2.19 10.88 11.40
C ARG A 123 -3.43 11.69 11.74
N VAL A 124 -4.10 11.33 12.83
CA VAL A 124 -5.25 12.08 13.34
C VAL A 124 -4.74 13.45 13.82
N GLY A 125 -5.38 14.54 13.36
CA GLY A 125 -5.01 15.91 13.74
C GLY A 125 -3.91 16.57 12.88
N GLY A 126 -3.28 15.86 11.94
CA GLY A 126 -2.27 16.45 11.04
C GLY A 126 -1.03 16.97 11.78
N LEU A 127 -0.37 18.00 11.23
CA LEU A 127 0.78 18.67 11.87
C LEU A 127 0.35 19.61 13.00
N GLU A 128 -0.89 20.12 12.97
CA GLU A 128 -1.43 21.08 13.93
C GLU A 128 -1.60 20.47 15.34
N ALA A 129 -1.72 19.16 15.43
CA ALA A 129 -1.86 18.43 16.70
C ALA A 129 -0.52 17.95 17.30
N ARG A 130 0.62 18.50 16.85
CA ARG A 130 1.97 18.10 17.29
C ARG A 130 2.49 18.97 18.43
#